data_AF-A0AAU8DAL4-F1
#
_entry.id   AF-A0AAU8DAL4-F1
#
_cell.length_a   1.000
_cell.length_b   1.000
_cell.length_c   1.000
_cell.angle_alpha   90.00
_cell.angle_beta   90.00
_cell.angle_gamma   90.00
#
_symmetry.space_group_name_H-M   'P 1'
#
loop_
_entity.id
_entity.type
_entity.pdbx_description
1 polymer ?
#
loop_
_entity_poly.entity_id
_entity_poly.type
_entity_poly.pdbx_seq_one_letter_code
_entity_poly.pdbx_strand_id
1 'polypeptide(L)' 'MKYRWKNGSDTWHFCTNCSKRPTSDYVERDTKPTTGELDNECMAKDKNGTCTKKQ' A
#
# COMPACT_ATOMS: atom_id res chain seq x y z
N MET A 1 8.55 6.16 3.35
CA MET A 1 7.21 5.71 2.87
C MET A 1 7.36 4.42 2.10
N LYS A 2 6.78 3.31 2.58
CA LYS A 2 6.93 2.00 1.94
C LYS A 2 5.65 1.54 1.26
N TYR A 3 5.75 1.27 -0.03
CA TYR A 3 4.71 0.64 -0.85
C TYR A 3 4.89 -0.87 -0.81
N ARG A 4 3.82 -1.61 -0.57
CA ARG A 4 3.80 -3.07 -0.58
C ARG A 4 2.85 -3.59 -1.63
N TRP A 5 3.27 -4.61 -2.35
CA TRP A 5 2.46 -5.26 -3.37
C TRP A 5 2.55 -6.76 -3.20
N LYS A 6 1.41 -7.45 -3.16
CA LYS A 6 1.38 -8.91 -3.04
C LYS A 6 1.40 -9.52 -4.43
N ASN A 7 2.22 -10.55 -4.64
CA ASN A 7 2.20 -11.29 -5.89
C ASN A 7 0.81 -11.94 -6.10
N GLY A 8 0.14 -11.61 -7.21
CA GLY A 8 -1.25 -11.99 -7.48
C GLY A 8 -2.31 -10.99 -6.99
N SER A 9 -1.92 -9.82 -6.50
CA SER A 9 -2.81 -8.68 -6.27
C SER A 9 -2.52 -7.59 -7.31
N ASP A 10 -3.53 -6.84 -7.75
CA ASP A 10 -3.34 -5.78 -8.75
C ASP A 10 -3.04 -4.40 -8.12
N THR A 11 -2.97 -4.32 -6.79
CA THR A 11 -2.91 -3.04 -6.07
C THR A 11 -1.74 -2.92 -5.08
N TRP A 12 -1.27 -1.68 -4.92
CA TRP A 12 -0.20 -1.29 -4.02
C TRP A 12 -0.75 -0.69 -2.73
N HIS A 13 -0.26 -1.22 -1.62
CA HIS A 13 -0.64 -0.82 -0.28
C HIS A 13 0.50 -0.04 0.40
N PHE A 14 0.28 1.24 0.66
CA PHE A 14 1.25 2.09 1.35
C PHE A 14 0.88 2.39 2.81
N CYS A 15 -0.40 2.23 3.17
CA CYS A 15 -0.86 2.38 4.55
C CYS A 15 -0.62 1.08 5.31
N THR A 16 0.07 1.14 6.45
CA THR A 16 0.33 0.00 7.33
C THR A 16 -0.90 -0.50 8.05
N ASN A 17 -1.93 0.34 8.18
CA ASN A 17 -3.22 0.01 8.76
C ASN A 17 -4.29 -0.33 7.71
N CYS A 18 -3.90 -0.60 6.46
CA CYS A 18 -4.82 -1.11 5.44
C CYS A 18 -5.12 -2.59 5.71
N SER A 19 -6.40 -2.96 5.66
CA SER A 19 -6.87 -4.32 5.96
C SER A 19 -6.39 -5.35 4.94
N LYS A 20 -6.20 -4.92 3.69
CA LYS A 20 -5.72 -5.75 2.58
C LYS A 20 -4.20 -5.78 2.47
N ARG A 21 -3.50 -5.04 3.33
CA ARG A 21 -2.04 -4.93 3.24
C ARG A 21 -1.39 -6.29 3.48
N PRO A 22 -0.51 -6.74 2.58
CA PRO A 22 0.17 -8.00 2.79
C PRO A 22 1.22 -7.92 3.90
N THR A 23 1.27 -9.00 4.68
CA THR A 23 2.19 -9.22 5.81
C THR A 23 3.28 -10.24 5.52
N SER A 24 3.12 -11.07 4.49
CA SER A 24 4.13 -11.98 3.92
C SER A 24 4.01 -12.01 2.38
N ASP A 25 5.04 -12.51 1.70
CA ASP A 25 5.04 -12.74 0.25
C ASP A 25 4.66 -11.50 -0.59
N TYR A 26 5.18 -10.35 -0.17
CA TYR A 26 4.98 -9.08 -0.83
C TYR A 26 6.31 -8.47 -1.24
N VAL A 27 6.26 -7.69 -2.31
CA VAL A 27 7.33 -6.81 -2.75
C VAL A 27 7.16 -5.47 -2.04
N GLU A 28 8.21 -5.00 -1.36
CA GLU A 28 8.26 -3.64 -0.84
C GLU A 28 9.14 -2.72 -1.68
N ARG A 29 8.71 -1.46 -1.82
CA ARG A 29 9.44 -0.40 -2.50
C ARG A 29 9.32 0.91 -1.74
N ASP A 30 10.40 1.68 -1.71
CA ASP A 30 10.42 3.01 -1.10
C ASP A 30 9.93 4.11 -2.05
N THR A 31 9.86 3.82 -3.35
CA THR A 31 9.39 4.73 -4.39
C THR A 31 7.99 4.39 -4.84
N LYS A 32 7.26 5.42 -5.31
CA LYS A 32 5.93 5.22 -5.90
C LYS A 32 6.05 4.28 -7.11
N PRO A 33 5.29 3.19 -7.15
CA PRO A 33 5.31 2.27 -8.27
C PRO A 33 4.83 2.95 -9.55
N THR A 34 5.46 2.62 -10.67
CA THR A 34 5.05 3.06 -12.02
C THR A 34 4.04 2.11 -12.65
N THR A 35 3.91 0.89 -12.10
CA THR A 35 3.07 -0.19 -12.61
C THR A 35 2.13 -0.69 -11.52
N GLY A 36 0.85 -0.89 -11.83
CA GLY A 36 -0.18 -1.31 -10.87
C GLY A 36 -0.90 -0.14 -10.22
N GLU A 37 -2.09 -0.41 -9.68
CA GLU A 37 -2.95 0.64 -9.08
C GLU A 37 -2.64 0.84 -7.60
N LEU A 38 -2.97 2.00 -7.03
CA LEU A 38 -2.93 2.16 -5.57
C LEU A 38 -4.23 1.62 -4.99
N ASP A 39 -4.14 0.95 -3.85
CA ASP A 39 -5.33 0.43 -3.18
C ASP A 39 -6.27 1.57 -2.76
N ASN A 40 -7.55 1.44 -3.12
CA ASN A 40 -8.58 2.44 -2.85
C ASN A 40 -8.78 2.69 -1.35
N GLU A 41 -8.62 1.68 -0.49
CA GLU A 41 -8.72 1.85 0.96
C GLU A 41 -7.54 2.68 1.49
N CYS A 42 -6.33 2.42 0.99
CA CYS A 42 -5.17 3.25 1.30
C CYS A 42 -5.38 4.70 0.86
N MET A 43 -5.86 4.94 -0.37
CA MET A 43 -6.15 6.29 -0.86
C MET A 43 -7.23 7.00 -0.05
N ALA A 44 -8.31 6.29 0.31
CA ALA A 44 -9.37 6.83 1.14
C ALA A 44 -8.87 7.19 2.55
N LYS A 45 -8.07 6.33 3.17
CA LYS A 45 -7.45 6.58 4.48
C LYS A 45 -6.45 7.73 4.43
N ASP A 46 -5.71 7.85 3.34
CA ASP A 46 -4.78 8.96 3.12
C ASP A 46 -5.51 10.30 3.03
N LYS A 47 -6.57 10.33 2.22
CA LYS A 47 -7.46 11.49 2.09
C LYS A 47 -8.16 11.83 3.42
N ASN A 48 -8.45 10.83 4.24
CA ASN A 48 -9.07 10.99 5.55
C ASN A 48 -8.04 11.26 6.67
N GLY A 49 -6.74 11.26 6.39
CA GLY A 49 -5.67 11.45 7.39
C GLY A 49 -5.52 10.30 8.39
N THR A 50 -6.16 9.15 8.15
CA THR A 50 -6.06 7.95 9.02
C THR A 50 -5.05 6.94 8.51
N CYS A 51 -4.42 7.16 7.36
CA CYS A 51 -3.39 6.27 6.83
C CYS A 51 -2.11 6.35 7.64
N THR A 52 -1.70 5.23 8.25
CA THR A 52 -0.40 5.14 8.92
C THR A 52 0.66 4.74 7.91
N LYS A 53 1.62 5.60 7.61
CA LYS A 53 2.78 5.28 6.75
C LYS A 53 3.98 5.06 7.65
N LYS A 54 4.70 3.94 7.53
CA LYS A 54 6.01 3.83 8.18
C LYS A 54 6.98 4.77 7.43
N GLN A 55 7.60 5.67 8.19
CA GLN A 55 8.54 6.67 7.71
C GLN A 55 9.77 5.96 7.15
#